data_AF-A0A9D2MD64-F1
#
_entry.id   AF-A0A9D2MD64-F1
#
_cell.length_a   1.000
_cell.length_b   1.000
_cell.length_c   1.000
_cell.angle_alpha   90.00
_cell.angle_beta   90.00
_cell.angle_gamma   90.00
#
_symmetry.space_group_name_H-M   'P 1'
#
loop_
_entity.id
_entity.type
_entity.pdbx_description
1 polymer ?
#
loop_
_entity_poly.entity_id
_entity_poly.type
_entity_poly.pdbx_seq_one_letter_code
_entity_poly.pdbx_strand_id
1 'polypeptide(L)'
;MRTKRAGLLTKLVVLALLVFVASALLGLRTQIQAAQADLDQLTAQKAAQEQTNADLRDAVEHSDDPERQAEIARSKLGLVAPGDQIIEFTD
;
A
#
# COMPACT_ATOMS: atom_id res chain seq x y z
N MET A 1 -57.10 -23.82 13.23
CA MET A 1 -56.58 -23.29 11.95
C MET A 1 -56.01 -24.45 11.13
N ARG A 2 -56.61 -24.79 9.97
CA ARG A 2 -56.11 -25.87 9.10
C ARG A 2 -55.01 -25.32 8.19
N THR A 3 -53.76 -25.73 8.39
CA THR A 3 -52.67 -25.39 7.47
C THR A 3 -52.84 -26.17 6.17
N LYS A 4 -53.09 -25.47 5.06
CA LYS A 4 -53.05 -26.10 3.74
C LYS A 4 -51.60 -26.53 3.47
N ARG A 5 -51.36 -27.83 3.28
CA ARG A 5 -50.03 -28.34 2.94
C ARG A 5 -49.61 -27.74 1.61
N ALA A 6 -48.48 -27.02 1.61
CA ALA A 6 -47.86 -26.52 0.40
C ALA A 6 -47.57 -27.69 -0.56
N GLY A 7 -47.97 -27.53 -1.83
CA GLY A 7 -47.69 -28.50 -2.87
C GLY A 7 -46.19 -28.70 -3.09
N LEU A 8 -45.80 -29.85 -3.65
CA LEU A 8 -44.38 -30.19 -3.88
C LEU A 8 -43.64 -29.09 -4.67
N LEU A 9 -44.31 -28.49 -5.66
CA LEU A 9 -43.74 -27.48 -6.52
C LEU A 9 -43.39 -26.18 -5.79
N THR A 10 -44.23 -25.71 -4.86
CA THR A 10 -43.91 -24.50 -4.08
C THR A 10 -42.74 -24.71 -3.13
N LYS A 11 -42.59 -25.93 -2.58
CA LYS A 11 -41.40 -26.28 -1.77
C LYS A 11 -40.12 -26.27 -2.60
N LEU A 12 -40.15 -26.80 -3.81
CA LEU A 12 -38.99 -26.80 -4.71
C LEU A 12 -38.60 -25.37 -5.11
N VAL A 13 -39.58 -24.51 -5.41
CA VAL A 13 -39.32 -23.10 -5.70
C VAL A 13 -38.68 -22.38 -4.51
N VAL A 14 -39.22 -22.58 -3.30
CA VAL A 14 -38.63 -22.00 -2.07
C VAL A 14 -37.22 -22.53 -1.84
N LEU A 15 -36.98 -23.82 -2.06
CA LEU A 15 -35.64 -24.40 -1.92
C LEU A 15 -34.65 -23.78 -2.91
N ALA A 16 -35.03 -23.62 -4.18
CA ALA A 16 -34.20 -22.99 -5.19
C ALA A 16 -33.87 -21.52 -4.84
N LEU A 17 -34.86 -20.78 -4.33
CA LEU A 17 -34.68 -19.42 -3.82
C LEU A 17 -33.68 -19.37 -2.66
N LEU A 18 -33.78 -20.30 -1.70
CA LEU A 18 -32.84 -20.36 -0.58
C LEU A 18 -31.41 -20.65 -1.03
N VAL A 19 -31.22 -21.57 -1.99
CA VAL A 19 -29.90 -21.88 -2.55
C VAL A 19 -29.31 -20.67 -3.28
N PHE A 20 -30.12 -19.93 -4.04
CA PHE A 20 -29.69 -18.70 -4.70
C PHE A 20 -29.23 -17.64 -3.69
N VAL A 21 -30.02 -17.38 -2.64
CA VAL A 21 -29.66 -16.41 -1.59
C VAL A 21 -28.39 -16.83 -0.85
N ALA A 22 -28.26 -18.12 -0.52
CA ALA A 22 -27.05 -18.64 0.14
C ALA A 22 -25.81 -18.44 -0.74
N SER A 23 -25.92 -18.70 -2.05
CA SER A 23 -24.83 -18.50 -3.02
C SER A 23 -24.46 -17.04 -3.17
N ALA A 24 -25.46 -16.15 -3.27
CA ALA A 24 -25.24 -14.71 -3.34
C ALA A 24 -24.55 -14.18 -2.07
N LEU A 25 -24.99 -14.61 -0.88
CA LEU A 25 -24.36 -14.25 0.39
C LEU A 25 -22.90 -14.72 0.48
N LEU A 26 -22.59 -15.92 -0.04
CA LEU A 26 -21.23 -16.42 -0.10
C LEU A 26 -20.35 -15.54 -1.01
N GLY A 27 -20.87 -15.18 -2.19
CA GLY A 27 -20.18 -14.28 -3.13
C GLY A 27 -19.91 -12.88 -2.55
N LEU A 28 -20.86 -12.33 -1.78
CA LEU A 28 -20.66 -11.06 -1.09
C LEU A 28 -19.59 -11.17 0.01
N ARG A 29 -19.59 -12.26 0.78
CA ARG A 29 -18.56 -12.50 1.81
C ARG A 29 -17.16 -12.57 1.20
N THR A 30 -17.01 -13.24 0.05
CA THR A 30 -15.71 -13.30 -0.64
C THR A 30 -15.25 -11.94 -1.14
N GLN A 31 -16.16 -11.09 -1.64
CA GLN A 31 -15.81 -9.72 -2.07
C GLN A 31 -15.39 -8.84 -0.90
N ILE A 32 -16.09 -8.93 0.23
CA ILE A 32 -15.74 -8.19 1.44
C ILE A 32 -14.34 -8.60 1.95
N GLN A 33 -14.04 -9.90 1.95
CA GLN A 33 -12.73 -10.39 2.36
C GLN A 33 -11.61 -9.91 1.41
N ALA A 34 -11.85 -9.95 0.10
CA ALA A 34 -10.89 -9.44 -0.88
C ALA A 34 -10.65 -7.94 -0.70
N ALA A 35 -11.72 -7.14 -0.57
CA ALA A 35 -11.61 -5.70 -0.33
C ALA A 35 -10.89 -5.37 0.98
N GLN A 36 -11.10 -6.16 2.04
CA GLN A 36 -10.36 -5.98 3.29
C GLN A 36 -8.87 -6.29 3.14
N ALA A 37 -8.53 -7.37 2.43
CA ALA A 37 -7.14 -7.71 2.15
C ALA A 37 -6.44 -6.63 1.31
N ASP A 38 -7.13 -6.07 0.32
CA ASP A 38 -6.62 -4.95 -0.47
C ASP A 38 -6.40 -3.70 0.40
N LEU A 39 -7.34 -3.37 1.28
CA LEU A 39 -7.18 -2.26 2.23
C LEU A 39 -5.98 -2.46 3.16
N ASP A 40 -5.81 -3.66 3.71
CA ASP A 40 -4.69 -3.97 4.60
C ASP A 40 -3.35 -3.83 3.84
N GLN A 41 -3.30 -4.33 2.60
CA GLN A 41 -2.12 -4.20 1.75
C GLN A 41 -1.83 -2.73 1.41
N LEU A 42 -2.85 -1.96 1.00
CA LEU A 42 -2.70 -0.54 0.68
C LEU A 42 -2.29 0.28 1.91
N THR A 43 -2.81 -0.06 3.08
CA THR A 43 -2.46 0.60 4.34
C THR A 43 -1.00 0.34 4.70
N ALA A 44 -0.52 -0.90 4.53
CA ALA A 44 0.88 -1.23 4.73
C ALA A 44 1.80 -0.47 3.74
N GLN A 45 1.41 -0.38 2.47
CA GLN A 45 2.15 0.39 1.47
C GLN A 45 2.18 1.89 1.80
N LYS A 46 1.04 2.45 2.23
CA LYS A 46 0.95 3.86 2.64
C LYS A 46 1.85 4.15 3.83
N ALA A 47 1.88 3.28 4.83
CA ALA A 47 2.76 3.42 5.99
C ALA A 47 4.24 3.39 5.59
N ALA A 48 4.64 2.44 4.71
CA ALA A 48 6.01 2.38 4.20
C ALA A 48 6.39 3.63 3.40
N GLN A 49 5.46 4.15 2.59
CA GLN A 49 5.66 5.37 1.82
C GLN A 49 5.69 6.63 2.69
N GLU A 50 4.88 6.69 3.74
CA GLU A 50 4.90 7.79 4.71
C GLU A 50 6.23 7.83 5.47
N GLN A 51 6.79 6.68 5.85
CA GLN A 51 8.13 6.60 6.42
C GLN A 51 9.19 7.10 5.43
N THR A 52 9.17 6.59 4.20
CA THR A 52 10.12 7.02 3.16
C THR A 52 10.01 8.52 2.90
N ASN A 53 8.79 9.05 2.84
CA ASN A 53 8.56 10.48 2.66
C ASN A 53 9.02 11.29 3.88
N ALA A 54 8.87 10.79 5.10
CA ALA A 54 9.38 11.45 6.29
C ALA A 54 10.91 11.53 6.26
N ASP A 55 11.59 10.43 5.92
CA ASP A 55 13.05 10.39 5.80
C ASP A 55 13.55 11.33 4.69
N LEU A 56 12.86 11.38 3.55
CA LEU A 56 13.18 12.30 2.46
C LEU A 56 12.94 13.76 2.86
N ARG A 57 11.87 14.06 3.59
CA ARG A 57 11.59 15.42 4.07
C ARG A 57 12.62 15.89 5.07
N ASP A 58 13.04 15.02 5.98
CA ASP A 58 14.13 15.31 6.91
C ASP A 58 15.44 15.60 6.17
N ALA A 59 15.77 14.79 5.16
CA ALA A 59 16.94 15.03 4.32
C ALA A 59 16.87 16.34 3.52
N VAL A 60 15.67 16.76 3.09
CA VAL A 60 15.45 18.03 2.39
C VAL A 60 15.52 19.21 3.37
N GLU A 61 14.92 19.12 4.55
CA GLU A 61 14.92 20.20 5.54
C GLU A 61 16.34 20.47 6.08
N HIS A 62 17.19 19.45 6.16
CA HIS A 62 18.60 19.56 6.48
C HIS A 62 19.52 19.66 5.24
N SER A 63 18.96 19.87 4.04
CA SER A 63 19.76 19.97 2.80
C SER A 63 20.50 21.32 2.66
N ASP A 64 20.07 22.34 3.39
CA ASP A 64 20.70 23.66 3.44
C ASP A 64 21.90 23.73 4.40
N ASP A 65 22.26 22.60 5.03
CA ASP A 65 23.43 22.49 5.90
C ASP A 65 24.72 22.74 5.09
N PRO A 66 25.51 23.79 5.41
CA PRO A 66 26.74 24.14 4.70
C PRO A 66 27.76 23.00 4.65
N GLU A 67 27.86 22.16 5.68
CA GLU A 67 28.79 21.03 5.69
C GLU A 67 28.36 19.95 4.71
N ARG A 68 27.05 19.66 4.64
CA ARG A 68 26.46 18.67 3.73
C ARG A 68 26.58 19.12 2.27
N GLN A 69 26.39 20.41 2.01
CA GLN A 69 26.62 20.98 0.67
C GLN A 69 28.08 20.89 0.25
N ALA A 70 29.03 21.17 1.15
CA ALA A 70 30.45 21.01 0.88
C ALA A 70 30.83 19.54 0.61
N GLU A 71 30.22 18.59 1.33
CA GLU A 71 30.43 17.16 1.11
C GLU A 71 29.84 16.68 -0.23
N ILE A 72 28.63 17.10 -0.60
CA ILE A 72 28.03 16.80 -1.90
C ILE A 72 28.86 17.44 -3.03
N ALA A 73 29.33 18.68 -2.84
CA ALA A 73 30.18 19.37 -3.78
C ALA A 73 31.52 18.64 -4.00
N ARG A 74 32.16 18.16 -2.93
CA ARG A 74 33.39 17.36 -3.01
C ARG A 74 33.16 15.98 -3.62
N SER A 75 32.15 15.24 -3.15
CA SER A 75 31.92 13.83 -3.52
C SER A 75 31.24 13.63 -4.87
N LYS A 76 30.27 14.49 -5.23
CA LYS A 76 29.49 14.35 -6.48
C LYS A 76 29.92 15.30 -7.58
N LEU A 77 30.43 16.48 -7.22
CA LEU A 77 30.78 17.53 -8.20
C LEU A 77 32.29 17.71 -8.35
N GLY A 78 33.12 17.02 -7.54
CA GLY A 78 34.58 17.14 -7.57
C GLY A 78 35.09 18.55 -7.22
N LEU A 79 34.26 19.35 -6.55
CA LEU A 79 34.57 20.73 -6.17
C LEU A 79 35.41 20.74 -4.91
N VAL A 80 36.41 21.61 -4.86
CA VAL A 80 37.36 21.72 -3.76
C VAL A 80 37.38 23.14 -3.20
N ALA A 81 37.58 23.27 -1.89
CA ALA A 81 37.65 24.57 -1.24
C ALA A 81 38.99 25.27 -1.54
N PRO A 82 39.06 26.61 -1.46
CA PRO A 82 40.32 27.33 -1.60
C PRO A 82 41.35 26.84 -0.55
N GLY A 83 42.42 26.19 -1.01
CA GLY A 83 43.46 25.60 -0.15
C GLY A 83 43.49 24.06 -0.10
N ASP A 84 42.49 23.38 -0.68
CA ASP A 84 42.46 21.91 -0.78
C ASP A 84 43.44 21.42 -1.88
N GLN A 85 44.07 20.25 -1.66
CA GLN A 85 45.09 19.68 -2.55
C GLN A 85 44.54 18.42 -3.25
N ILE A 86 44.47 18.45 -4.58
CA ILE A 86 43.99 17.32 -5.40
C ILE A 86 45.17 16.37 -5.64
N ILE A 87 45.03 15.10 -5.26
CA ILE A 87 46.02 14.05 -5.52
C ILE A 87 45.38 13.06 -6.49
N GLU A 88 45.78 13.11 -7.76
CA GLU A 88 45.39 12.15 -8.79
C GLU A 88 46.41 11.01 -8.83
N PHE A 89 45.95 9.77 -8.63
CA PHE A 89 46.78 8.59 -8.83
C PHE A 89 46.63 8.14 -10.30
N THR A 90 47.70 8.31 -11.07
CA THR A 90 47.86 7.71 -12.41
C THR A 90 48.62 6.39 -12.26
N ASP A 91 48.17 5.37 -12.99
CA ASP A 91 48.78 4.03 -13.06
C ASP A 91 50.11 4.02 -13.83
#